data_AF-A0A7T7RGS1-F1
#
_entry.id   AF-A0A7T7RGS1-F1
#
_cell.length_a   1.000
_cell.length_b   1.000
_cell.length_c   1.000
_cell.angle_alpha   90.00
_cell.angle_beta   90.00
_cell.angle_gamma   90.00
#
_symmetry.space_group_name_H-M   'P 1'
#
loop_
_entity.id
_entity.type
_entity.pdbx_description
1 polymer ?
#
loop_
_entity_poly.entity_id
_entity_poly.type
_entity_poly.pdbx_seq_one_letter_code
_entity_poly.pdbx_strand_id
1 'polypeptide(L)'
;MLSDDVLDRMLRNSDPDPGDTATDPNSPTAERILAQVRRRTRQRRRRTLILAPVVALVVAGATAGTYAWVAGDGKGHTLDSTGLVCVGPAQGDAVVGFDPGADDPVTVCRQQWPEMFGRSAPDALTACVDSSLQGSIKVYPGGKDQCARHRADPYLGPTREQLGLSRVRADLKEQFADRTCIPHPELRKVIGGLFARHGLDGWKTGHFQTAGKEPEGPCADIGFIDEPERVIWLGDHKDGAPINWP
;
A
#
# COMPACT_ATOMS: atom_id res chain seq x y z
N MET A 1 8.53 -12.44 -17.75
CA MET A 1 7.50 -13.51 -17.76
C MET A 1 8.19 -14.83 -17.45
N LEU A 2 7.90 -15.44 -16.31
CA LEU A 2 8.25 -16.84 -16.06
C LEU A 2 7.43 -17.68 -17.05
N SER A 3 8.04 -18.65 -17.74
CA SER A 3 7.23 -19.54 -18.57
C SER A 3 6.30 -20.36 -17.68
N ASP A 4 5.14 -20.74 -18.22
CA ASP A 4 4.13 -21.52 -17.49
C ASP A 4 4.75 -22.78 -16.88
N ASP A 5 5.74 -23.40 -17.53
CA ASP A 5 6.48 -24.55 -17.01
C ASP A 5 7.31 -24.26 -15.76
N VAL A 6 7.86 -23.05 -15.63
CA VAL A 6 8.62 -22.64 -14.43
C VAL A 6 7.68 -22.32 -13.29
N LEU A 7 6.54 -21.68 -13.59
CA LEU A 7 5.51 -21.41 -12.59
C LEU A 7 4.87 -22.71 -12.08
N ASP A 8 4.56 -23.65 -12.98
CA ASP A 8 4.02 -24.97 -12.64
C ASP A 8 5.03 -25.80 -11.82
N ARG A 9 6.32 -25.72 -12.16
CA ARG A 9 7.38 -26.37 -11.37
C ARG A 9 7.55 -25.75 -9.99
N MET A 10 7.44 -24.42 -9.86
CA MET A 10 7.52 -23.74 -8.56
C MET A 10 6.31 -24.07 -7.67
N LEU A 11 5.11 -24.15 -8.26
CA LEU A 11 3.89 -24.53 -7.55
C LEU A 11 3.96 -26.00 -7.10
N ARG A 12 4.36 -26.92 -7.97
CA ARG A 12 4.54 -28.35 -7.59
C ARG A 12 5.60 -28.59 -6.53
N ASN A 13 6.66 -27.77 -6.49
CA ASN A 13 7.69 -27.86 -5.45
C ASN A 13 7.26 -27.22 -4.12
N SER A 14 6.20 -26.41 -4.13
CA SER A 14 5.66 -25.74 -2.93
C SER A 14 4.46 -26.48 -2.35
N ASP A 15 3.79 -27.31 -3.16
CA ASP A 15 2.77 -28.23 -2.69
C ASP A 15 3.47 -29.39 -1.95
N PRO A 16 3.14 -29.65 -0.67
CA PRO A 16 3.66 -30.82 0.01
C PRO A 16 3.29 -32.08 -0.77
N ASP A 17 4.25 -33.02 -0.89
CA ASP A 17 4.11 -34.24 -1.68
C ASP A 17 2.76 -34.92 -1.35
N PRO A 18 1.93 -35.30 -2.34
CA PRO A 18 0.63 -35.92 -2.09
C PRO A 18 0.86 -37.34 -1.53
N GLY A 19 1.04 -37.39 -0.21
CA GLY A 19 1.48 -38.55 0.54
C GLY A 19 2.09 -38.18 1.89
N ASP A 20 2.63 -36.96 2.02
CA ASP A 20 3.08 -36.41 3.30
C ASP A 20 1.86 -35.91 4.09
N THR A 21 1.47 -36.67 5.11
CA THR A 21 0.45 -36.25 6.07
C THR A 21 0.85 -34.92 6.69
N ALA A 22 -0.03 -33.92 6.60
CA ALA A 22 0.12 -32.63 7.28
C ALA A 22 0.62 -32.88 8.72
N THR A 23 1.73 -32.23 9.09
CA THR A 23 2.32 -32.40 10.42
C THR A 23 1.25 -32.10 11.47
N ASP A 24 0.90 -33.11 12.28
CA ASP A 24 -0.12 -32.97 13.33
C ASP A 24 0.22 -31.71 14.15
N PRO A 25 -0.71 -30.75 14.27
CA PRO A 25 -0.48 -29.50 14.98
C PRO A 25 -0.09 -29.69 16.46
N ASN A 26 -0.39 -30.86 17.03
CA ASN A 26 -0.01 -31.23 18.40
C ASN A 26 1.26 -32.09 18.47
N SER A 27 1.95 -32.30 17.34
CA SER A 27 3.19 -33.08 17.32
C SER A 27 4.35 -32.30 17.95
N PRO A 28 5.31 -33.00 18.57
CA PRO A 28 6.53 -32.37 19.10
C PRO A 28 7.38 -31.70 18.02
N THR A 29 7.16 -32.02 16.73
CA THR A 29 7.80 -31.35 15.59
C THR A 29 7.15 -30.01 15.29
N ALA A 30 5.81 -29.91 15.30
CA ALA A 30 5.08 -28.66 15.17
C ALA A 30 5.41 -27.68 16.31
N GLU A 31 5.51 -28.19 17.54
CA GLU A 31 5.92 -27.39 18.70
C GLU A 31 7.34 -26.82 18.54
N ARG A 32 8.29 -27.59 18.00
CA ARG A 32 9.65 -27.10 17.72
C ARG A 32 9.65 -26.01 16.66
N ILE A 33 8.88 -26.18 15.58
CA ILE A 33 8.76 -25.17 14.51
C ILE A 33 8.17 -23.87 15.08
N LEU A 34 7.05 -23.96 15.82
CA LEU A 34 6.42 -22.81 16.46
C LEU A 34 7.33 -22.15 17.51
N ALA A 35 8.06 -22.93 18.29
CA ALA A 35 9.03 -22.42 19.25
C ALA A 35 10.19 -21.67 18.55
N GLN A 36 10.66 -22.18 17.41
CA GLN A 36 11.74 -21.59 16.63
C GLN A 36 11.29 -20.28 15.96
N VAL A 37 10.06 -20.24 15.45
CA VAL A 37 9.41 -19.01 14.96
C VAL A 37 9.25 -18.00 16.10
N ARG A 38 8.68 -18.39 17.25
CA ARG A 38 8.52 -17.51 18.43
C ARG A 38 9.86 -16.97 18.94
N ARG A 39 10.93 -17.78 18.90
CA ARG A 39 12.30 -17.34 19.25
C ARG A 39 12.81 -16.28 18.28
N ARG A 40 12.65 -16.49 16.96
CA ARG A 40 13.04 -15.51 15.93
C ARG A 40 12.25 -14.20 16.07
N THR A 41 10.94 -14.28 16.33
CA THR A 41 10.09 -13.10 16.54
C THR A 41 10.47 -12.33 17.82
N ARG A 42 10.74 -13.04 18.93
CA ARG A 42 11.24 -12.40 20.18
C ARG A 42 12.62 -11.77 20.00
N GLN A 43 13.50 -12.38 19.21
CA GLN A 43 14.84 -11.86 18.96
C GLN A 43 14.82 -10.61 18.06
N ARG A 44 13.91 -10.55 17.07
CA ARG A 44 13.59 -9.31 16.33
C ARG A 44 13.08 -8.22 17.26
N ARG A 45 12.07 -8.52 18.10
CA ARG A 45 11.51 -7.55 19.08
C ARG A 45 12.54 -7.02 20.08
N ARG A 46 13.45 -7.87 20.56
CA ARG A 46 14.56 -7.45 21.45
C ARG A 46 15.57 -6.56 20.73
N ARG A 47 15.89 -6.81 19.45
CA ARG A 47 16.74 -5.90 18.66
C ARG A 47 16.09 -4.53 18.46
N THR A 48 14.78 -4.48 18.27
CA THR A 48 14.05 -3.20 18.17
C THR A 48 14.05 -2.41 19.47
N LEU A 49 14.01 -3.09 20.63
CA LEU A 49 14.04 -2.43 21.95
C LEU A 49 15.44 -2.00 22.41
N ILE A 50 16.52 -2.62 21.90
CA ILE A 50 17.90 -2.26 22.27
C ILE A 50 18.45 -1.10 21.42
N LEU A 51 17.85 -0.85 20.24
CA LEU A 51 18.15 0.30 19.38
C LEU A 51 17.30 1.55 19.69
N ALA A 52 16.58 1.55 20.83
CA ALA A 52 15.87 2.71 21.34
C ALA A 52 16.36 3.05 22.75
N PRO A 53 17.57 3.64 22.86
CA PRO A 53 17.67 4.80 23.74
C PRO A 53 18.50 5.91 23.10
N VAL A 54 18.12 7.16 23.40
CA VAL A 54 18.76 8.45 23.03
C VAL A 54 18.04 9.21 21.91
N VAL A 55 16.78 9.60 22.15
CA VAL A 55 16.27 10.97 21.85
C VAL A 55 15.20 11.29 22.90
N ALA A 56 15.62 11.45 24.14
CA ALA A 56 14.76 11.95 25.21
C ALA A 56 15.52 13.03 25.95
N LEU A 57 15.70 14.19 25.32
CA LEU A 57 15.90 15.50 25.94
C LEU A 57 16.17 16.53 24.84
N VAL A 58 15.51 17.68 24.93
CA VAL A 58 15.56 18.86 24.06
C VAL A 58 14.68 18.79 22.80
N VAL A 59 13.39 19.10 22.94
CA VAL A 59 12.75 20.32 22.40
C VAL A 59 11.44 20.55 23.18
N ALA A 60 11.54 21.32 24.25
CA ALA A 60 10.40 22.11 24.72
C ALA A 60 10.41 23.39 23.88
N GLY A 61 9.53 23.49 22.89
CA GLY A 61 9.49 24.65 21.99
C GLY A 61 8.75 24.38 20.69
N ALA A 62 7.43 24.56 20.73
CA ALA A 62 6.56 24.93 19.62
C ALA A 62 6.86 24.36 18.21
N THR A 63 6.14 23.30 17.81
CA THR A 63 5.24 23.36 16.65
C THR A 63 4.09 22.38 16.86
N ALA A 64 2.90 22.94 17.01
CA ALA A 64 1.65 22.24 16.77
C ALA A 64 1.62 21.79 15.30
N GLY A 65 1.40 20.50 15.09
CA GLY A 65 1.31 19.89 13.78
C GLY A 65 0.79 18.48 13.90
N THR A 66 -0.34 18.32 14.60
CA THR A 66 -1.19 17.14 14.44
C THR A 66 -1.58 17.09 12.96
N TYR A 67 -0.86 16.31 12.16
CA TYR A 67 -1.22 16.07 10.77
C TYR A 67 -2.56 15.32 10.77
N ALA A 68 -3.63 16.09 10.56
CA ALA A 68 -5.00 15.64 10.47
C ALA A 68 -5.21 14.99 9.10
N TRP A 69 -5.19 13.67 9.08
CA TRP A 69 -5.47 12.87 7.89
C TRP A 69 -6.89 12.32 7.96
N VAL A 70 -7.92 13.08 7.55
CA VAL A 70 -9.21 12.44 7.26
C VAL A 70 -10.01 13.29 6.29
N ALA A 71 -10.47 12.68 5.21
CA ALA A 71 -11.79 13.02 4.70
C ALA A 71 -12.79 12.18 5.52
N GLY A 72 -13.28 12.70 6.65
CA GLY A 72 -14.21 11.97 7.53
C GLY A 72 -14.49 12.59 8.90
N ASP A 73 -13.58 12.46 9.88
CA ASP A 73 -13.83 12.89 11.28
C ASP A 73 -12.69 13.69 11.94
N GLY A 74 -11.66 14.07 11.18
CA GLY A 74 -10.51 14.81 11.69
C GLY A 74 -9.56 14.04 12.63
N LYS A 75 -9.75 12.73 12.83
CA LYS A 75 -8.95 11.88 13.74
C LYS A 75 -7.70 11.20 13.17
N GLY A 76 -7.33 11.46 11.91
CA GLY A 76 -6.04 11.02 11.36
C GLY A 76 -5.97 9.53 11.05
N HIS A 77 -6.72 9.05 10.07
CA HIS A 77 -6.61 7.69 9.53
C HIS A 77 -5.84 7.71 8.21
N THR A 78 -4.91 6.77 8.08
CA THR A 78 -3.98 6.69 6.95
C THR A 78 -4.62 5.87 5.84
N LEU A 79 -4.86 6.50 4.69
CA LEU A 79 -5.43 5.88 3.51
C LEU A 79 -4.32 5.32 2.62
N ASP A 80 -4.53 4.13 2.06
CA ASP A 80 -3.95 3.80 0.76
C ASP A 80 -4.79 4.55 -0.29
N SER A 81 -4.25 5.66 -0.82
CA SER A 81 -4.96 6.49 -1.79
C SER A 81 -5.01 5.87 -3.18
N THR A 82 -4.39 4.72 -3.40
CA THR A 82 -4.28 4.06 -4.71
C THR A 82 -5.35 2.99 -4.93
N GLY A 83 -6.11 2.65 -3.89
CA GLY A 83 -7.13 1.61 -3.94
C GLY A 83 -8.46 2.11 -3.40
N LEU A 84 -9.54 1.57 -3.95
CA LEU A 84 -10.87 1.64 -3.34
C LEU A 84 -11.52 0.26 -3.36
N VAL A 85 -12.48 0.07 -2.46
CA VAL A 85 -13.25 -1.17 -2.33
C VAL A 85 -14.67 -0.93 -2.83
N CYS A 86 -15.06 -1.60 -3.91
CA CYS A 86 -16.45 -1.67 -4.35
C CYS A 86 -17.15 -2.79 -3.58
N VAL A 87 -18.09 -2.41 -2.72
CA VAL A 87 -18.81 -3.37 -1.86
C VAL A 87 -19.91 -4.03 -2.67
N GLY A 88 -19.73 -5.30 -2.96
CA GLY A 88 -20.62 -6.07 -3.83
C GLY A 88 -21.87 -6.62 -3.11
N PRO A 89 -22.70 -7.40 -3.83
CA PRO A 89 -23.68 -8.28 -3.17
C PRO A 89 -23.01 -9.33 -2.28
N ALA A 90 -23.84 -10.19 -1.68
CA ALA A 90 -23.54 -11.30 -0.77
C ALA A 90 -22.35 -12.25 -1.10
N GLN A 91 -21.60 -12.06 -2.19
CA GLN A 91 -20.52 -12.94 -2.63
C GLN A 91 -19.14 -12.28 -2.73
N GLY A 92 -18.97 -10.99 -2.38
CA GLY A 92 -17.64 -10.44 -2.15
C GLY A 92 -17.50 -8.94 -2.46
N ASP A 93 -16.45 -8.37 -1.87
CA ASP A 93 -15.97 -7.02 -2.17
C ASP A 93 -14.88 -7.10 -3.25
N ALA A 94 -14.77 -6.07 -4.07
CA ALA A 94 -13.73 -5.98 -5.08
C ALA A 94 -12.83 -4.78 -4.81
N VAL A 95 -11.51 -5.00 -4.86
CA VAL A 95 -10.51 -3.93 -4.74
C VAL A 95 -10.13 -3.50 -6.16
N VAL A 96 -10.25 -2.20 -6.44
CA VAL A 96 -9.89 -1.63 -7.74
C VAL A 96 -8.89 -0.50 -7.56
N GLY A 97 -8.06 -0.30 -8.58
CA GLY A 97 -7.15 0.84 -8.64
C GLY A 97 -7.93 2.16 -8.69
N PHE A 98 -7.38 3.17 -8.03
CA PHE A 98 -7.96 4.49 -7.90
C PHE A 98 -6.86 5.55 -7.98
N ASP A 99 -7.03 6.53 -8.86
CA ASP A 99 -6.22 7.74 -8.86
C ASP A 99 -7.02 8.92 -8.28
N PRO A 100 -6.70 9.39 -7.05
CA PRO A 100 -7.42 10.50 -6.43
C PRO A 100 -7.32 11.81 -7.20
N GLY A 101 -6.35 11.96 -8.12
CA GLY A 101 -6.20 13.14 -8.96
C GLY A 101 -7.06 13.14 -10.23
N ALA A 102 -7.52 11.98 -10.67
CA ALA A 102 -8.22 11.81 -11.95
C ALA A 102 -9.61 11.16 -11.81
N ASP A 103 -9.81 10.36 -10.78
CA ASP A 103 -10.97 9.49 -10.64
C ASP A 103 -11.98 9.98 -9.60
N ASP A 104 -13.24 9.64 -9.83
CA ASP A 104 -14.31 9.69 -8.83
C ASP A 104 -14.62 8.26 -8.37
N PRO A 105 -14.60 7.96 -7.05
CA PRO A 105 -14.72 6.58 -6.56
C PRO A 105 -16.06 5.93 -6.94
N VAL A 106 -17.15 6.69 -6.96
CA VAL A 106 -18.48 6.20 -7.37
C VAL A 106 -18.47 5.84 -8.86
N THR A 107 -17.88 6.70 -9.68
CA THR A 107 -17.76 6.49 -11.13
C THR A 107 -16.92 5.27 -11.45
N VAL A 108 -15.75 5.11 -10.79
CA VAL A 108 -14.88 3.93 -10.96
C VAL A 108 -15.64 2.65 -10.59
N CYS A 109 -16.26 2.58 -9.40
CA CYS A 109 -17.02 1.38 -9.04
C CYS A 109 -18.18 1.10 -9.98
N ARG A 110 -18.89 2.13 -10.44
CA ARG A 110 -20.01 1.96 -11.38
C ARG A 110 -19.54 1.36 -12.71
N GLN A 111 -18.41 1.83 -13.23
CA GLN A 111 -17.83 1.33 -14.48
C GLN A 111 -17.34 -0.11 -14.36
N GLN A 112 -16.67 -0.44 -13.26
CA GLN A 112 -16.12 -1.77 -13.01
C GLN A 112 -17.19 -2.80 -12.58
N TRP A 113 -18.36 -2.34 -12.13
CA TRP A 113 -19.41 -3.18 -11.53
C TRP A 113 -19.84 -4.38 -12.40
N PRO A 114 -20.10 -4.22 -13.72
CA PRO A 114 -20.53 -5.35 -14.55
C PRO A 114 -19.49 -6.45 -14.67
N GLU A 115 -18.22 -6.07 -14.76
CA GLU A 115 -17.11 -7.02 -14.83
C GLU A 115 -16.91 -7.74 -13.50
N MET A 116 -16.91 -7.02 -12.38
CA MET A 116 -16.65 -7.58 -11.05
C MET A 116 -17.80 -8.44 -10.51
N PHE A 117 -19.05 -8.07 -10.80
CA PHE A 117 -20.23 -8.68 -10.17
C PHE A 117 -21.22 -9.31 -11.15
N GLY A 118 -20.92 -9.32 -12.46
CA GLY A 118 -21.73 -9.97 -13.49
C GLY A 118 -23.12 -9.36 -13.69
N ARG A 119 -23.33 -8.11 -13.28
CA ARG A 119 -24.64 -7.42 -13.32
C ARG A 119 -24.46 -5.90 -13.37
N SER A 120 -25.49 -5.16 -13.73
CA SER A 120 -25.42 -3.69 -13.72
C SER A 120 -25.21 -3.13 -12.31
N ALA A 121 -24.52 -1.98 -12.23
CA ALA A 121 -24.42 -1.21 -11.00
C ALA A 121 -25.80 -0.77 -10.51
N PRO A 122 -26.05 -0.74 -9.20
CA PRO A 122 -27.23 -0.10 -8.63
C PRO A 122 -27.31 1.38 -9.02
N ASP A 123 -28.54 1.91 -9.09
CA ASP A 123 -28.79 3.31 -9.43
C ASP A 123 -28.06 4.28 -8.48
N ALA A 124 -28.00 3.91 -7.19
CA ALA A 124 -27.32 4.66 -6.15
C ALA A 124 -26.09 3.90 -5.65
N LEU A 125 -24.96 4.59 -5.62
CA LEU A 125 -23.72 4.19 -4.96
C LEU A 125 -23.26 5.35 -4.08
N THR A 126 -22.68 5.05 -2.93
CA THR A 126 -22.20 6.04 -1.97
C THR A 126 -20.77 5.72 -1.55
N ALA A 127 -19.84 6.66 -1.76
CA ALA A 127 -18.47 6.55 -1.29
C ALA A 127 -18.36 6.98 0.17
N CYS A 128 -17.72 6.15 0.98
CA CYS A 128 -17.49 6.34 2.39
C CYS A 128 -16.02 6.07 2.72
N VAL A 129 -15.53 6.62 3.82
CA VAL A 129 -14.21 6.36 4.37
C VAL A 129 -14.39 5.57 5.66
N ASP A 130 -13.85 4.37 5.70
CA ASP A 130 -13.86 3.55 6.91
C ASP A 130 -13.05 4.25 8.01
N SER A 131 -13.61 4.36 9.21
CA SER A 131 -12.97 4.96 10.38
C SER A 131 -11.94 4.04 11.06
N SER A 132 -11.67 2.86 10.49
CA SER A 132 -10.60 1.98 10.95
C SER A 132 -9.20 2.59 10.74
N LEU A 133 -8.21 2.05 11.48
CA LEU A 133 -6.80 2.52 11.42
C LEU A 133 -6.18 2.48 10.01
N GLN A 134 -6.71 1.63 9.12
CA GLN A 134 -6.23 1.48 7.75
C GLN A 134 -6.98 2.35 6.73
N GLY A 135 -7.99 3.10 7.18
CA GLY A 135 -8.85 4.00 6.41
C GLY A 135 -8.92 3.69 4.92
N SER A 136 -9.90 2.92 4.47
CA SER A 136 -10.08 2.66 3.03
C SER A 136 -11.32 3.35 2.48
N ILE A 137 -11.25 3.78 1.22
CA ILE A 137 -12.42 4.26 0.48
C ILE A 137 -13.27 3.04 0.13
N LYS A 138 -14.50 3.00 0.65
CA LYS A 138 -15.48 1.96 0.38
C LYS A 138 -16.68 2.55 -0.33
N VAL A 139 -17.09 1.95 -1.44
CA VAL A 139 -18.26 2.38 -2.20
C VAL A 139 -19.37 1.36 -1.99
N TYR A 140 -20.41 1.78 -1.27
CA TYR A 140 -21.54 0.95 -0.91
C TYR A 140 -22.71 1.13 -1.89
N PRO A 141 -23.46 0.05 -2.17
CA PRO A 141 -24.71 0.16 -2.90
C PRO A 141 -25.78 0.85 -2.05
N GLY A 142 -26.46 1.84 -2.60
CA GLY A 142 -27.49 2.63 -1.94
C GLY A 142 -27.10 4.11 -1.78
N GLY A 143 -27.96 4.85 -1.08
CA GLY A 143 -27.86 6.30 -0.93
C GLY A 143 -27.10 6.76 0.32
N LYS A 144 -27.21 8.06 0.59
CA LYS A 144 -26.49 8.81 1.65
C LYS A 144 -26.43 8.17 3.05
N ASP A 145 -27.39 7.32 3.42
CA ASP A 145 -27.45 6.69 4.73
C ASP A 145 -26.45 5.53 4.89
N GLN A 146 -25.80 5.08 3.80
CA GLN A 146 -24.91 3.92 3.84
C GLN A 146 -23.69 4.14 4.73
N CYS A 147 -23.04 5.31 4.66
CA CYS A 147 -21.86 5.56 5.49
C CYS A 147 -22.21 5.43 6.99
N ALA A 148 -23.32 6.03 7.42
CA ALA A 148 -23.80 5.93 8.80
C ALA A 148 -24.11 4.48 9.22
N ARG A 149 -24.76 3.68 8.35
CA ARG A 149 -25.05 2.26 8.62
C ARG A 149 -23.78 1.43 8.83
N HIS A 150 -22.71 1.79 8.11
CA HIS A 150 -21.42 1.12 8.19
C HIS A 150 -20.45 1.78 9.19
N ARG A 151 -20.91 2.75 9.99
CA ARG A 151 -20.05 3.53 10.92
C ARG A 151 -18.82 4.15 10.23
N ALA A 152 -19.02 4.56 9.00
CA ALA A 152 -18.07 5.21 8.14
C ALA A 152 -18.50 6.66 7.92
N ASP A 153 -17.54 7.48 7.52
CA ASP A 153 -17.81 8.88 7.18
C ASP A 153 -18.03 9.04 5.67
N PRO A 154 -18.80 10.06 5.21
CA PRO A 154 -18.89 10.37 3.79
C PRO A 154 -17.53 10.73 3.21
N TYR A 155 -17.22 10.21 2.02
CA TYR A 155 -16.03 10.64 1.28
C TYR A 155 -16.22 12.08 0.77
N LEU A 156 -15.31 12.98 1.19
CA LEU A 156 -15.39 14.42 0.87
C LEU A 156 -14.42 14.84 -0.25
N GLY A 157 -13.75 13.88 -0.89
CA GLY A 157 -12.71 14.14 -1.87
C GLY A 157 -11.29 13.98 -1.31
N PRO A 158 -10.29 14.05 -2.21
CA PRO A 158 -8.90 13.83 -1.86
C PRO A 158 -8.31 15.02 -1.10
N THR A 159 -7.35 14.74 -0.22
CA THR A 159 -6.56 15.78 0.43
C THR A 159 -5.55 16.40 -0.55
N ARG A 160 -5.00 17.58 -0.22
CA ARG A 160 -3.92 18.19 -1.01
C ARG A 160 -2.70 17.29 -1.14
N GLU A 161 -2.38 16.55 -0.07
CA GLU A 161 -1.24 15.64 -0.04
C GLU A 161 -1.47 14.43 -0.96
N GLN A 162 -2.67 13.84 -0.94
CA GLN A 162 -3.05 12.77 -1.88
C GLN A 162 -3.04 13.25 -3.35
N LEU A 163 -3.53 14.46 -3.61
CA LEU A 163 -3.41 15.08 -4.94
C LEU A 163 -1.94 15.30 -5.34
N GLY A 164 -1.08 15.68 -4.39
CA GLY A 164 0.35 15.80 -4.62
C GLY A 164 0.99 14.46 -4.97
N LEU A 165 0.66 13.38 -4.26
CA LEU A 165 1.16 12.03 -4.55
C LEU A 165 0.67 11.50 -5.90
N SER A 166 -0.59 11.74 -6.25
CA SER A 166 -1.11 11.43 -7.59
C SER A 166 -0.27 12.10 -8.69
N ARG A 167 0.06 13.39 -8.53
CA ARG A 167 0.92 14.10 -9.48
C ARG A 167 2.36 13.57 -9.51
N VAL A 168 2.92 13.18 -8.36
CA VAL A 168 4.23 12.52 -8.33
C VAL A 168 4.22 11.24 -9.17
N ARG A 169 3.18 10.40 -9.05
CA ARG A 169 3.05 9.16 -9.83
C ARG A 169 2.93 9.44 -11.33
N ALA A 170 2.08 10.41 -11.69
CA ALA A 170 1.93 10.84 -13.08
C ALA A 170 3.25 11.37 -13.67
N ASP A 171 3.93 12.28 -12.96
CA ASP A 171 5.21 12.87 -13.39
C ASP A 171 6.31 11.80 -13.52
N LEU A 172 6.37 10.82 -12.61
CA LEU A 172 7.33 9.71 -12.69
C LEU A 172 7.08 8.83 -13.91
N LYS A 173 5.81 8.47 -14.15
CA LYS A 173 5.41 7.68 -15.31
C LYS A 173 5.74 8.40 -16.62
N GLU A 174 5.49 9.70 -16.70
CA GLU A 174 5.82 10.51 -17.89
C GLU A 174 7.34 10.62 -18.08
N GLN A 175 8.08 10.96 -17.03
CA GLN A 175 9.52 11.20 -17.10
C GLN A 175 10.33 9.94 -17.49
N PHE A 176 9.80 8.76 -17.18
CA PHE A 176 10.49 7.49 -17.37
C PHE A 176 9.75 6.50 -18.27
N ALA A 177 8.77 6.96 -19.07
CA ALA A 177 7.86 6.10 -19.86
C ALA A 177 8.57 5.02 -20.69
N ASP A 178 9.71 5.35 -21.30
CA ASP A 178 10.45 4.46 -22.22
C ASP A 178 11.65 3.75 -21.56
N ARG A 179 11.81 3.89 -20.24
CA ARG A 179 12.99 3.35 -19.54
C ARG A 179 12.67 2.03 -18.84
N THR A 180 13.54 1.05 -19.06
CA THR A 180 13.51 -0.25 -18.37
C THR A 180 14.48 -0.33 -17.21
N CYS A 181 15.35 0.66 -17.04
CA CYS A 181 16.30 0.74 -15.95
C CYS A 181 16.55 2.19 -15.54
N ILE A 182 16.37 2.48 -14.26
CA ILE A 182 16.64 3.79 -13.64
C ILE A 182 17.60 3.57 -12.47
N PRO A 183 18.82 4.12 -12.49
CA PRO A 183 19.71 4.06 -11.34
C PRO A 183 19.08 4.62 -10.07
N HIS A 184 19.31 3.96 -8.93
CA HIS A 184 18.82 4.39 -7.63
C HIS A 184 19.10 5.86 -7.28
N PRO A 185 20.32 6.40 -7.48
CA PRO A 185 20.59 7.82 -7.21
C PRO A 185 19.78 8.76 -8.09
N GLU A 186 19.53 8.35 -9.34
CA GLU A 186 18.73 9.11 -10.30
C GLU A 186 17.26 9.14 -9.85
N LEU A 187 16.65 7.98 -9.62
CA LEU A 187 15.25 7.88 -9.20
C LEU A 187 15.01 8.65 -7.89
N ARG A 188 15.91 8.49 -6.91
CA ARG A 188 15.83 9.22 -5.63
C ARG A 188 15.89 10.74 -5.83
N LYS A 189 16.80 11.22 -6.67
CA LYS A 189 16.94 12.65 -6.97
C LYS A 189 15.68 13.20 -7.62
N VAL A 190 15.10 12.46 -8.57
CA VAL A 190 13.86 12.85 -9.26
C VAL A 190 12.69 12.89 -8.27
N ILE A 191 12.47 11.82 -7.51
CA ILE A 191 11.40 11.77 -6.50
C ILE A 191 11.54 12.92 -5.49
N GLY A 192 12.74 13.18 -4.99
CA GLY A 192 12.97 14.30 -4.06
C GLY A 192 12.62 15.67 -4.68
N GLY A 193 12.93 15.87 -5.96
CA GLY A 193 12.52 17.07 -6.69
C GLY A 193 11.00 17.18 -6.86
N LEU A 194 10.32 16.06 -7.12
CA LEU A 194 8.88 16.01 -7.25
C LEU A 194 8.16 16.24 -5.91
N PHE A 195 8.70 15.74 -4.80
CA PHE A 195 8.17 16.04 -3.46
C PHE A 195 8.18 17.54 -3.18
N ALA A 196 9.30 18.21 -3.43
CA ALA A 196 9.41 19.66 -3.27
C ALA A 196 8.44 20.42 -4.21
N ARG A 197 8.33 19.98 -5.47
CA ARG A 197 7.43 20.58 -6.46
C ARG A 197 5.96 20.50 -6.05
N HIS A 198 5.54 19.36 -5.49
CA HIS A 198 4.14 19.07 -5.18
C HIS A 198 3.76 19.32 -3.71
N GLY A 199 4.65 19.95 -2.93
CA GLY A 199 4.38 20.35 -1.55
C GLY A 199 4.25 19.17 -0.58
N LEU A 200 4.99 18.09 -0.82
CA LEU A 200 4.98 16.86 -0.02
C LEU A 200 6.07 16.92 1.06
N ASP A 201 5.98 17.93 1.92
CA ASP A 201 6.96 18.12 3.00
C ASP A 201 6.97 16.94 3.98
N GLY A 202 8.18 16.48 4.32
CA GLY A 202 8.38 15.33 5.21
C GLY A 202 8.32 13.97 4.53
N TRP A 203 7.99 13.93 3.23
CA TRP A 203 8.12 12.71 2.43
C TRP A 203 9.58 12.36 2.15
N LYS A 204 9.87 11.07 2.14
CA LYS A 204 11.21 10.53 1.88
C LYS A 204 11.16 9.28 1.01
N THR A 205 12.33 8.86 0.54
CA THR A 205 12.49 7.56 -0.11
C THR A 205 13.23 6.60 0.82
N GLY A 206 12.88 5.32 0.76
CA GLY A 206 13.56 4.23 1.45
C GLY A 206 13.95 3.13 0.46
N HIS A 207 14.77 2.17 0.89
CA HIS A 207 15.04 0.95 0.13
C HIS A 207 14.43 -0.25 0.86
N PHE A 208 13.58 -1.02 0.17
CA PHE A 208 12.73 -2.03 0.80
C PHE A 208 13.53 -3.18 1.44
N GLN A 209 14.59 -3.64 0.77
CA GLN A 209 15.34 -4.83 1.20
C GLN A 209 16.34 -4.52 2.33
N THR A 210 16.77 -3.26 2.43
CA THR A 210 17.83 -2.84 3.34
C THR A 210 17.52 -1.48 3.92
N ALA A 211 16.59 -1.44 4.89
CA ALA A 211 16.37 -0.25 5.70
C ALA A 211 17.71 0.23 6.32
N GLY A 212 18.33 1.23 5.70
CA GLY A 212 19.62 1.80 6.12
C GLY A 212 20.88 1.29 5.39
N LYS A 213 20.79 0.56 4.28
CA LYS A 213 21.96 0.35 3.38
C LYS A 213 21.69 0.92 1.99
N GLU A 214 22.78 1.20 1.28
CA GLU A 214 22.67 1.51 -0.14
C GLU A 214 22.12 0.29 -0.92
N PRO A 215 21.31 0.53 -1.95
CA PRO A 215 20.81 -0.52 -2.83
C PRO A 215 21.95 -1.26 -3.53
N GLU A 216 21.76 -2.56 -3.75
CA GLU A 216 22.79 -3.42 -4.35
C GLU A 216 22.59 -3.57 -5.87
N GLY A 217 21.38 -3.31 -6.39
CA GLY A 217 21.03 -3.41 -7.80
C GLY A 217 21.32 -2.14 -8.63
N PRO A 218 21.64 -2.29 -9.92
CA PRO A 218 21.92 -1.16 -10.82
C PRO A 218 20.68 -0.36 -11.21
N CYS A 219 19.49 -0.98 -11.12
CA CYS A 219 18.21 -0.38 -11.49
C CYS A 219 17.27 -0.38 -10.29
N ALA A 220 16.46 0.66 -10.19
CA ALA A 220 15.46 0.87 -9.15
C ALA A 220 14.06 0.86 -9.75
N ASP A 221 13.10 0.36 -9.00
CA ASP A 221 11.66 0.55 -9.21
C ASP A 221 11.00 1.14 -7.96
N ILE A 222 9.70 1.43 -8.06
CA ILE A 222 8.87 1.77 -6.91
C ILE A 222 8.21 0.48 -6.42
N GLY A 223 8.59 0.04 -5.22
CA GLY A 223 8.03 -1.16 -4.61
C GLY A 223 6.63 -0.90 -4.04
N PHE A 224 6.51 0.09 -3.16
CA PHE A 224 5.22 0.55 -2.62
C PHE A 224 5.33 1.94 -1.99
N ILE A 225 4.17 2.55 -1.75
CA ILE A 225 4.03 3.84 -1.09
C ILE A 225 3.43 3.61 0.30
N ASP A 226 4.14 4.06 1.32
CA ASP A 226 3.71 4.07 2.71
C ASP A 226 3.26 5.49 3.07
N GLU A 227 2.00 5.82 2.79
CA GLU A 227 1.39 7.11 3.15
C GLU A 227 1.44 7.41 4.66
N PRO A 228 1.16 6.47 5.58
CA PRO A 228 1.34 6.67 7.01
C PRO A 228 2.73 7.21 7.39
N GLU A 229 3.78 6.57 6.88
CA GLU A 229 5.16 6.89 7.22
C GLU A 229 5.77 7.94 6.28
N ARG A 230 5.01 8.38 5.27
CA ARG A 230 5.43 9.28 4.18
C ARG A 230 6.68 8.78 3.47
N VAL A 231 6.71 7.50 3.12
CA VAL A 231 7.87 6.87 2.46
C VAL A 231 7.46 6.25 1.14
N ILE A 232 8.18 6.59 0.07
CA ILE A 232 8.19 5.77 -1.14
C ILE A 232 9.33 4.76 -1.02
N TRP A 233 8.98 3.48 -0.92
CA TRP A 233 9.95 2.39 -0.85
C TRP A 233 10.37 1.96 -2.24
N LEU A 234 11.68 2.05 -2.51
CA LEU A 234 12.30 1.64 -3.75
C LEU A 234 12.80 0.19 -3.63
N GLY A 235 12.69 -0.57 -4.72
CA GLY A 235 13.23 -1.91 -4.84
C GLY A 235 14.31 -2.02 -5.91
N ASP A 236 15.04 -3.14 -5.89
CA ASP A 236 15.95 -3.50 -6.97
C ASP A 236 15.13 -4.04 -8.16
N HIS A 237 15.31 -3.41 -9.32
CA HIS A 237 14.65 -3.81 -10.56
C HIS A 237 15.59 -4.61 -11.47
N LYS A 238 15.04 -5.59 -12.19
CA LYS A 238 15.81 -6.38 -13.14
C LYS A 238 15.86 -5.67 -14.49
N ASP A 239 17.07 -5.45 -15.01
CA ASP A 239 17.25 -4.84 -16.34
C ASP A 239 16.50 -5.61 -17.44
N GLY A 240 15.92 -4.86 -18.38
CA GLY A 240 15.09 -5.34 -19.48
C GLY A 240 13.65 -5.73 -19.10
N ALA A 241 13.29 -5.72 -17.82
CA ALA A 241 11.89 -5.86 -17.42
C ALA A 241 11.17 -4.50 -17.51
N PRO A 242 9.87 -4.46 -17.90
CA PRO A 242 9.07 -3.24 -17.79
C PRO A 242 9.03 -2.75 -16.34
N ILE A 243 9.18 -1.44 -16.13
CA ILE A 243 8.98 -0.82 -14.83
C ILE A 243 7.47 -0.68 -14.60
N ASN A 244 7.00 -1.17 -13.44
CA ASN A 244 5.63 -0.96 -13.02
C ASN A 244 5.52 0.38 -12.30
N TRP A 245 4.62 1.23 -12.75
CA TRP A 245 4.31 2.50 -12.11
C TRP A 245 3.06 2.33 -11.25
N PRO A 246 3.11 2.66 -9.95
CA PRO A 246 1.94 2.68 -9.07
C PRO A 246 1.01 3.87 -9.36
#